data_AF-A0AAT9WJM6-F1
#
_entry.id   AF-A0AAT9WJM6-F1
#
_cell.length_a   1.000
_cell.length_b   1.000
_cell.length_c   1.000
_cell.angle_alpha   90.00
_cell.angle_beta   90.00
_cell.angle_gamma   90.00
#
_symmetry.space_group_name_H-M   'P 1'
#
loop_
_entity.id
_entity.type
_entity.pdbx_description
1 polymer ?
#
loop_
_entity_poly.entity_id
_entity_poly.type
_entity_poly.pdbx_seq_one_letter_code
_entity_poly.pdbx_strand_id
1 'polypeptide(L)'
;MAGLFKWPERGPVVDTSGLGAAVIAMPLPAGAAVPPGCAAVLVDRGGRTRRAPDGARLAPEPGETAWAFHPGPYHADLAPFAQAPEIGLRVAFAIDSPDPRVAQQRFDLYLASEAADAVPLDRFCEAIQAALRHELSQGHLELPPCTTLAEWNAFRAGFNQLLYMRFGVTVEECVPADLGETVDFAQILLARRESAPESASAVAPAAAPEPLSDARALRRLFLELPCVMCGLRLAVLPSGAGLFRRHQELLQRLDLANLSAATMPALELAAPGVPLDACQQARRIRQVRRAVAALDEAWALLARLQPGGDAQMAGLFDEAERIVANLEYHTGERRLALSESEPA
;
A
#
# COMPACT_ATOMS: atom_id res chain seq x y z
N MET A 1 16.39 -8.03 55.53
CA MET A 1 16.88 -6.69 55.11
C MET A 1 16.92 -6.64 53.59
N ALA A 2 16.14 -5.72 53.03
CA ALA A 2 16.21 -5.11 51.69
C ALA A 2 16.83 -5.92 50.54
N GLY A 3 16.01 -6.78 49.91
CA GLY A 3 16.26 -7.26 48.55
C GLY A 3 15.84 -6.21 47.52
N LEU A 4 16.80 -5.35 47.18
CA LEU A 4 16.98 -4.63 45.92
C LEU A 4 15.71 -4.23 45.14
N PHE A 5 15.30 -2.98 45.31
CA PHE A 5 14.62 -2.23 44.24
C PHE A 5 15.49 -2.31 42.98
N LYS A 6 15.17 -3.25 42.07
CA LYS A 6 15.71 -3.23 40.71
C LYS A 6 15.13 -1.98 40.05
N TRP A 7 15.94 -0.94 40.00
CA TRP A 7 15.64 0.22 39.17
C TRP A 7 15.37 -0.30 37.75
N PRO A 8 14.24 0.06 37.13
CA PRO A 8 13.97 -0.39 35.77
C PRO A 8 15.11 0.15 34.91
N GLU A 9 15.90 -0.76 34.33
CA GLU A 9 16.97 -0.39 33.40
C GLU A 9 16.39 0.62 32.40
N ARG A 10 17.09 1.76 32.26
CA ARG A 10 16.75 2.74 31.24
C ARG A 10 16.89 2.00 29.92
N GLY A 11 15.78 1.86 29.21
CA GLY A 11 15.77 1.28 27.89
C GLY A 11 16.69 2.07 26.94
N PRO A 12 17.05 1.46 25.80
CA PRO A 12 17.85 2.14 24.78
C PRO A 12 17.21 3.48 24.40
N VAL A 13 18.02 4.53 24.39
CA VAL A 13 17.61 5.86 23.91
C VAL A 13 17.66 5.82 22.39
N VAL A 14 16.49 5.96 21.75
CA VAL A 14 16.37 6.10 20.31
C VAL A 14 16.08 7.55 19.99
N ASP A 15 16.74 8.09 18.97
CA ASP A 15 16.40 9.41 18.46
C ASP A 15 15.06 9.34 17.72
N THR A 16 14.04 9.93 18.33
CA THR A 16 12.68 10.02 17.76
C THR A 16 12.32 11.44 17.37
N SER A 17 13.30 12.34 17.26
CA SER A 17 13.07 13.77 17.03
C SER A 17 12.37 14.09 15.69
N GLY A 18 12.54 13.24 14.67
CA GLY A 18 11.87 13.39 13.37
C GLY A 18 10.44 12.82 13.31
N LEU A 19 10.01 12.08 14.33
CA LEU A 19 8.70 11.41 14.35
C LEU A 19 7.58 12.45 14.49
N GLY A 20 6.59 12.40 13.58
CA GLY A 20 5.52 13.38 13.50
C GLY A 20 5.85 14.64 12.70
N ALA A 21 7.06 14.74 12.15
CA ALA A 21 7.47 15.82 11.26
C ALA A 21 7.91 15.29 9.88
N ALA A 22 9.13 14.74 9.80
CA ALA A 22 9.67 14.17 8.55
C ALA A 22 9.48 12.65 8.47
N VAL A 23 9.19 11.99 9.59
CA VAL A 23 9.00 10.55 9.69
C VAL A 23 7.62 10.27 10.30
N ILE A 24 6.85 9.42 9.64
CA ILE A 24 5.53 9.01 10.10
C ILE A 24 5.62 7.88 11.12
N ALA A 25 6.43 6.87 10.79
CA ALA A 25 6.63 5.69 11.62
C ALA A 25 8.08 5.24 11.57
N MET A 26 8.57 4.61 12.64
CA MET A 26 9.92 4.04 12.69
C MET A 26 9.99 2.84 13.63
N PRO A 27 10.92 1.90 13.40
CA PRO A 27 11.11 0.77 14.31
C PRO A 27 11.63 1.25 15.66
N LEU A 28 11.12 0.66 16.74
CA LEU A 28 11.62 0.85 18.08
C LEU A 28 12.20 -0.47 18.63
N PRO A 29 13.36 -0.42 19.31
CA PRO A 29 13.94 -1.58 19.95
C PRO A 29 13.12 -2.02 21.17
N ALA A 30 13.29 -3.28 21.56
CA ALA A 30 12.71 -3.82 22.78
C ALA A 30 13.11 -2.99 24.01
N GLY A 31 12.16 -2.75 24.90
CA GLY A 31 12.36 -1.97 26.13
C GLY A 31 12.34 -0.45 25.94
N ALA A 32 12.29 0.07 24.71
CA ALA A 32 12.06 1.49 24.46
C ALA A 32 10.65 1.90 24.93
N ALA A 33 10.52 3.14 25.39
CA ALA A 33 9.22 3.73 25.67
C ALA A 33 8.64 4.36 24.40
N VAL A 34 7.34 4.26 24.20
CA VAL A 34 6.65 4.97 23.12
C VAL A 34 6.73 6.48 23.38
N PRO A 35 7.18 7.30 22.42
CA PRO A 35 7.26 8.74 22.61
C PRO A 35 5.90 9.37 22.95
N PRO A 36 5.86 10.47 23.72
CA PRO A 36 4.61 11.19 24.00
C PRO A 36 3.89 11.60 22.71
N GLY A 37 2.55 11.47 22.69
CA GLY A 37 1.74 11.80 21.52
C GLY A 37 1.84 10.80 20.36
N CYS A 38 2.64 9.73 20.51
CA CYS A 38 2.76 8.66 19.53
C CYS A 38 2.04 7.40 20.00
N ALA A 39 1.72 6.51 19.08
CA ALA A 39 1.30 5.15 19.38
C ALA A 39 2.34 4.16 18.86
N ALA A 40 2.27 2.93 19.33
CA ALA A 40 3.08 1.86 18.78
C ALA A 40 2.24 0.69 18.26
N VAL A 41 2.76 0.04 17.22
CA VAL A 41 2.22 -1.19 16.64
C VAL A 41 3.28 -2.27 16.76
N LEU A 42 2.96 -3.38 17.41
CA LEU A 42 3.78 -4.58 17.40
C LEU A 42 3.21 -5.53 16.37
N VAL A 43 4.07 -5.99 15.47
CA VAL A 43 3.72 -6.82 14.32
C VAL A 43 4.43 -8.16 14.45
N ASP A 44 3.67 -9.24 14.48
CA ASP A 44 4.23 -10.59 14.50
C ASP A 44 4.69 -11.05 13.09
N ARG A 45 5.28 -12.25 13.02
CA ARG A 45 5.73 -12.83 11.74
C ARG A 45 4.58 -13.13 10.78
N GLY A 46 3.39 -13.40 11.30
CA GLY A 46 2.16 -13.63 10.53
C GLY A 46 1.42 -12.35 10.17
N GLY A 47 1.97 -11.17 10.52
CA GLY A 47 1.37 -9.86 10.29
C GLY A 47 0.17 -9.54 11.18
N ARG A 48 -0.05 -10.28 12.28
CA ARG A 48 -1.01 -9.86 13.30
C ARG A 48 -0.44 -8.68 14.07
N THR A 49 -1.30 -7.76 14.44
CA THR A 49 -0.89 -6.51 15.07
C THR A 49 -1.56 -6.31 16.41
N ARG A 50 -0.83 -5.65 17.32
CA ARG A 50 -1.37 -5.15 18.58
C ARG A 50 -0.80 -3.76 18.84
N ARG A 51 -1.65 -2.86 19.34
CA ARG A 51 -1.24 -1.48 19.62
C ARG A 51 -0.84 -1.29 21.08
N ALA A 52 0.13 -0.42 21.31
CA ALA A 52 0.51 0.08 22.63
C ALA A 52 0.38 1.62 22.65
N PRO A 53 -0.13 2.19 23.75
CA PRO A 53 -0.32 3.65 23.86
C PRO A 53 1.01 4.38 24.09
N ASP A 54 0.95 5.70 24.12
CA ASP A 54 2.07 6.57 24.46
C ASP A 54 2.62 6.25 25.87
N GLY A 55 3.93 6.42 26.05
CA GLY A 55 4.61 6.13 27.32
C GLY A 55 4.71 4.65 27.71
N ALA A 56 4.03 3.75 26.99
CA ALA A 56 4.14 2.31 27.23
C ALA A 56 5.57 1.82 26.95
N ARG A 57 6.07 0.90 27.78
CA ARG A 57 7.33 0.21 27.48
C ARG A 57 7.06 -0.96 26.56
N LEU A 58 7.80 -1.01 25.45
CA LEU A 58 7.63 -2.04 24.45
C LEU A 58 8.26 -3.35 24.91
N ALA A 59 7.44 -4.40 24.93
CA ALA A 59 7.86 -5.77 25.17
C ALA A 59 7.48 -6.62 23.95
N PRO A 60 8.25 -6.56 22.84
CA PRO A 60 8.03 -7.40 21.69
C PRO A 60 8.33 -8.87 22.03
N GLU A 61 7.48 -9.78 21.57
CA GLU A 61 7.70 -11.22 21.62
C GLU A 61 8.80 -11.64 20.63
N PRO A 62 9.39 -12.83 20.76
CA PRO A 62 10.41 -13.31 19.82
C PRO A 62 9.93 -13.30 18.36
N GLY A 63 10.52 -12.42 17.56
CA GLY A 63 10.17 -12.26 16.14
C GLY A 63 9.09 -11.22 15.86
N GLU A 64 8.58 -10.52 16.87
CA GLU A 64 7.80 -9.30 16.67
C GLU A 64 8.71 -8.11 16.32
N THR A 65 8.22 -7.24 15.45
CA THR A 65 8.82 -5.93 15.19
C THR A 65 7.92 -4.86 15.79
N ALA A 66 8.49 -3.97 16.60
CA ALA A 66 7.75 -2.85 17.17
C ALA A 66 8.00 -1.58 16.38
N TRP A 67 6.92 -0.87 16.07
CA TRP A 67 6.90 0.38 15.32
C TRP A 67 6.31 1.46 16.21
N ALA A 68 6.94 2.62 16.33
CA ALA A 68 6.25 3.83 16.79
C ALA A 68 5.80 4.65 15.59
N PHE A 69 4.63 5.27 15.70
CA PHE A 69 4.13 6.21 14.72
C PHE A 69 3.45 7.39 15.41
N HIS A 70 3.52 8.55 14.79
CA HIS A 70 2.77 9.73 15.22
C HIS A 70 1.49 9.84 14.39
N PRO A 71 0.30 10.04 14.97
CA PRO A 71 -0.95 10.00 14.23
C PRO A 71 -1.18 11.20 13.31
N GLY A 72 -0.46 12.31 13.49
CA GLY A 72 -0.61 13.53 12.70
C GLY A 72 -1.11 14.70 13.56
N PRO A 73 -1.59 15.79 12.95
CA PRO A 73 -1.86 15.95 11.52
C PRO A 73 -0.59 16.06 10.66
N TYR A 74 -0.69 15.63 9.40
CA TYR A 74 0.33 15.80 8.37
C TYR A 74 -0.19 16.65 7.22
N HIS A 75 0.70 17.44 6.62
CA HIS A 75 0.41 18.24 5.43
C HIS A 75 1.36 17.85 4.30
N ALA A 76 0.82 17.70 3.10
CA ALA A 76 1.61 17.39 1.92
C ALA A 76 1.00 18.02 0.65
N ASP A 77 1.87 18.47 -0.24
CA ASP A 77 1.51 18.88 -1.58
C ASP A 77 1.72 17.68 -2.52
N LEU A 78 0.64 17.24 -3.17
CA LEU A 78 0.65 16.13 -4.11
C LEU A 78 0.59 16.68 -5.54
N ALA A 79 1.48 16.18 -6.42
CA ALA A 79 1.48 16.53 -7.84
C ALA A 79 1.02 15.35 -8.71
N PRO A 80 -0.24 14.87 -8.59
CA PRO A 80 -0.67 13.67 -9.31
C PRO A 80 -0.71 13.86 -10.82
N PHE A 81 -0.77 15.09 -11.34
CA PHE A 81 -0.96 15.31 -12.78
C PHE A 81 0.36 15.28 -13.53
N ALA A 82 0.66 14.15 -14.17
CA ALA A 82 1.87 14.02 -14.98
C ALA A 82 1.92 15.06 -16.13
N GLN A 83 0.77 15.45 -16.68
CA GLN A 83 0.73 16.41 -17.79
C GLN A 83 0.72 17.88 -17.36
N ALA A 84 0.40 18.18 -16.10
CA ALA A 84 0.36 19.53 -15.53
C ALA A 84 0.88 19.52 -14.08
N PRO A 85 2.19 19.26 -13.86
CA PRO A 85 2.78 19.09 -12.53
C PRO A 85 2.75 20.37 -11.67
N GLU A 86 2.51 21.53 -12.27
CA GLU A 86 2.28 22.81 -11.62
C GLU A 86 0.89 22.90 -10.95
N ILE A 87 -0.04 22.03 -11.33
CA ILE A 87 -1.32 21.89 -10.64
C ILE A 87 -1.21 20.68 -9.71
N GLY A 88 -1.73 20.81 -8.49
CA GLY A 88 -1.66 19.75 -7.50
C GLY A 88 -2.80 19.77 -6.50
N LEU A 89 -2.61 18.97 -5.45
CA LEU A 89 -3.52 18.86 -4.33
C LEU A 89 -2.76 19.19 -3.06
N ARG A 90 -3.25 20.14 -2.27
CA ARG A 90 -2.81 20.29 -0.89
C ARG A 90 -3.69 19.43 -0.01
N VAL A 91 -3.06 18.52 0.71
CA VAL A 91 -3.74 17.51 1.51
C VAL A 91 -3.31 17.62 2.96
N ALA A 92 -4.29 17.66 3.86
CA ALA A 92 -4.11 17.43 5.29
C ALA A 92 -4.71 16.07 5.65
N PHE A 93 -3.93 15.22 6.32
CA PHE A 93 -4.38 13.88 6.68
C PHE A 93 -3.84 13.44 8.04
N ALA A 94 -4.52 12.49 8.64
CA ALA A 94 -4.14 11.85 9.89
C ALA A 94 -4.25 10.32 9.74
N ILE A 95 -3.47 9.60 10.55
CA ILE A 95 -3.57 8.14 10.66
C ILE A 95 -4.75 7.81 11.55
N ASP A 96 -5.49 6.78 11.16
CA ASP A 96 -6.71 6.42 11.87
C ASP A 96 -6.46 5.99 13.31
N SER A 97 -7.29 6.57 14.18
CA SER A 97 -7.40 6.17 15.57
C SER A 97 -7.82 4.70 15.68
N PRO A 98 -7.38 3.99 16.73
CA PRO A 98 -7.73 2.59 16.90
C PRO A 98 -9.26 2.42 17.04
N ASP A 99 -9.87 1.69 16.10
CA ASP A 99 -11.27 1.27 16.20
C ASP A 99 -11.36 -0.13 16.85
N PRO A 100 -11.98 -0.28 18.03
CA PRO A 100 -12.12 -1.58 18.70
C PRO A 100 -13.00 -2.59 17.94
N ARG A 101 -13.75 -2.15 16.93
CA ARG A 101 -14.60 -3.02 16.10
C ARG A 101 -13.84 -3.68 14.96
N VAL A 102 -12.68 -3.14 14.61
CA VAL A 102 -11.87 -3.62 13.49
C VAL A 102 -10.74 -4.47 14.03
N ALA A 103 -10.70 -5.75 13.63
CA ALA A 103 -9.71 -6.71 14.10
C ALA A 103 -8.27 -6.33 13.73
N GLN A 104 -8.07 -5.62 12.60
CA GLN A 104 -6.77 -5.16 12.14
C GLN A 104 -6.92 -3.79 11.47
N GLN A 105 -6.25 -2.78 12.02
CA GLN A 105 -6.27 -1.43 11.47
C GLN A 105 -5.52 -1.39 10.14
N ARG A 106 -5.99 -0.58 9.18
CA ARG A 106 -5.43 -0.52 7.83
C ARG A 106 -3.99 0.01 7.81
N PHE A 107 -3.68 1.00 8.65
CA PHE A 107 -2.31 1.49 8.80
C PHE A 107 -1.39 0.44 9.43
N ASP A 108 -1.90 -0.37 10.36
CA ASP A 108 -1.12 -1.48 10.94
C ASP A 108 -0.76 -2.52 9.88
N LEU A 109 -1.69 -2.80 8.95
CA LEU A 109 -1.45 -3.67 7.81
C LEU A 109 -0.39 -3.09 6.87
N TYR A 110 -0.46 -1.79 6.56
CA TYR A 110 0.57 -1.09 5.78
C TYR A 110 1.97 -1.21 6.41
N LEU A 111 2.08 -0.99 7.73
CA LEU A 111 3.34 -1.18 8.44
C LEU A 111 3.82 -2.64 8.38
N ALA A 112 2.91 -3.60 8.51
CA ALA A 112 3.25 -5.01 8.49
C ALA A 112 3.70 -5.52 7.10
N SER A 113 3.18 -4.93 6.02
CA SER A 113 3.38 -5.37 4.64
C SER A 113 4.48 -4.60 3.91
N GLU A 114 4.60 -3.30 4.12
CA GLU A 114 5.42 -2.41 3.29
C GLU A 114 6.58 -1.76 4.04
N ALA A 115 6.42 -1.50 5.35
CA ALA A 115 7.44 -0.80 6.10
C ALA A 115 8.70 -1.65 6.30
N ALA A 116 9.85 -0.99 6.15
CA ALA A 116 11.18 -1.58 6.12
C ALA A 116 11.99 -1.15 7.34
N ASP A 117 12.30 0.14 7.35
CA ASP A 117 13.06 0.89 8.32
C ASP A 117 12.17 2.05 8.75
N ALA A 118 12.59 3.30 8.72
CA ALA A 118 11.64 4.40 8.86
C ALA A 118 10.62 4.43 7.69
N VAL A 119 9.46 5.02 7.94
CA VAL A 119 8.50 5.48 6.93
C VAL A 119 8.59 7.01 6.88
N PRO A 120 9.46 7.57 6.02
CA PRO A 120 9.52 9.00 5.78
C PRO A 120 8.20 9.53 5.21
N LEU A 121 7.86 10.78 5.55
CA LEU A 121 6.65 11.45 5.07
C LEU A 121 6.68 11.61 3.55
N ASP A 122 7.80 12.02 2.97
CA ASP A 122 7.98 12.16 1.52
C ASP A 122 7.73 10.84 0.78
N ARG A 123 8.32 9.74 1.25
CA ARG A 123 8.11 8.39 0.68
C ARG A 123 6.66 7.92 0.79
N PHE A 124 6.00 8.22 1.91
CA PHE A 124 4.58 7.91 2.05
C PHE A 124 3.73 8.73 1.08
N CYS A 125 4.05 10.02 0.89
CA CYS A 125 3.38 10.87 -0.09
C CYS A 125 3.63 10.41 -1.54
N GLU A 126 4.84 9.93 -1.87
CA GLU A 126 5.12 9.29 -3.17
C GLU A 126 4.22 8.07 -3.42
N ALA A 127 4.03 7.22 -2.40
CA ALA A 127 3.15 6.06 -2.50
C ALA A 127 1.68 6.47 -2.71
N ILE A 128 1.20 7.49 -1.98
CA ILE A 128 -0.13 8.06 -2.18
C ILE A 128 -0.28 8.63 -3.60
N GLN A 129 0.70 9.41 -4.08
CA GLN A 129 0.69 9.98 -5.42
C GLN A 129 0.66 8.89 -6.50
N ALA A 130 1.42 7.80 -6.32
CA ALA A 130 1.43 6.68 -7.24
C ALA A 130 0.06 5.99 -7.33
N ALA A 131 -0.58 5.74 -6.17
CA ALA A 131 -1.94 5.17 -6.13
C ALA A 131 -2.97 6.09 -6.79
N LEU A 132 -2.93 7.40 -6.49
CA LEU A 132 -3.83 8.38 -7.09
C LEU A 132 -3.63 8.48 -8.62
N ARG A 133 -2.38 8.56 -9.08
CA ARG A 133 -2.05 8.57 -10.52
C ARG A 133 -2.59 7.34 -11.24
N HIS A 134 -2.49 6.18 -10.59
CA HIS A 134 -3.01 4.94 -11.15
C HIS A 134 -4.52 5.03 -11.36
N GLU A 135 -5.29 5.42 -10.34
CA GLU A 135 -6.75 5.54 -10.44
C GLU A 135 -7.20 6.60 -11.45
N LEU A 136 -6.49 7.72 -11.54
CA LEU A 136 -6.74 8.75 -12.57
C LEU A 136 -6.49 8.18 -13.98
N SER A 137 -5.42 7.39 -14.17
CA SER A 137 -5.09 6.81 -15.48
C SER A 137 -6.09 5.76 -15.97
N GLN A 138 -6.76 5.08 -15.04
CA GLN A 138 -7.82 4.10 -15.35
C GLN A 138 -9.20 4.78 -15.50
N GLY A 139 -9.31 6.07 -15.20
CA GLY A 139 -10.59 6.79 -15.21
C GLY A 139 -11.53 6.41 -14.06
N HIS A 140 -10.99 5.77 -13.00
CA HIS A 140 -11.76 5.37 -11.82
C HIS A 140 -11.99 6.54 -10.86
N LEU A 141 -11.03 7.44 -10.80
CA LEU A 141 -11.19 8.77 -10.25
C LEU A 141 -11.16 9.73 -11.43
N GLU A 142 -12.18 10.57 -11.54
CA GLU A 142 -12.22 11.62 -12.54
C GLU A 142 -11.80 12.92 -11.87
N LEU A 143 -10.74 13.55 -12.39
CA LEU A 143 -10.43 14.90 -11.98
C LEU A 143 -11.51 15.80 -12.59
N PRO A 144 -12.31 16.48 -11.76
CA PRO A 144 -13.35 17.30 -12.32
C PRO A 144 -12.70 18.48 -13.04
N PRO A 145 -13.32 19.03 -14.08
CA PRO A 145 -12.93 20.35 -14.61
C PRO A 145 -13.16 21.48 -13.57
N CYS A 146 -13.50 21.12 -12.32
CA CYS A 146 -13.90 21.97 -11.21
C CYS A 146 -15.05 22.90 -11.58
N THR A 147 -15.97 22.43 -12.43
CA THR A 147 -17.12 23.23 -12.85
C THR A 147 -18.22 23.24 -11.80
N THR A 148 -18.33 22.18 -10.99
CA THR A 148 -19.30 22.13 -9.88
C THR A 148 -18.69 21.60 -8.58
N LEU A 149 -19.26 22.04 -7.45
CA LEU A 149 -18.89 21.54 -6.12
C LEU A 149 -19.22 20.04 -5.95
N ALA A 150 -20.25 19.56 -6.64
CA ALA A 150 -20.66 18.15 -6.59
C ALA A 150 -19.57 17.24 -7.18
N GLU A 151 -19.01 17.62 -8.32
CA GLU A 151 -17.91 16.90 -8.97
C GLU A 151 -16.66 16.86 -8.06
N TRP A 152 -16.31 18.00 -7.44
CA TRP A 152 -15.19 18.05 -6.49
C TRP A 152 -15.43 17.15 -5.27
N ASN A 153 -16.64 17.17 -4.72
CA ASN A 153 -16.99 16.32 -3.58
C ASN A 153 -16.96 14.84 -3.94
N ALA A 154 -17.36 14.46 -5.16
CA ALA A 154 -17.27 13.07 -5.63
C ALA A 154 -15.82 12.60 -5.75
N PHE A 155 -14.95 13.41 -6.37
CA PHE A 155 -13.51 13.14 -6.43
C PHE A 155 -12.91 12.99 -5.03
N ARG A 156 -13.18 13.95 -4.14
CA ARG A 156 -12.67 13.94 -2.75
C ARG A 156 -13.16 12.71 -2.00
N ALA A 157 -14.44 12.33 -2.14
CA ALA A 157 -14.97 11.12 -1.51
C ALA A 157 -14.24 9.86 -2.00
N GLY A 158 -14.02 9.73 -3.30
CA GLY A 158 -13.26 8.62 -3.87
C GLY A 158 -11.81 8.58 -3.41
N PHE A 159 -11.14 9.74 -3.38
CA PHE A 159 -9.77 9.86 -2.87
C PHE A 159 -9.67 9.51 -1.39
N ASN A 160 -10.56 10.03 -0.55
CA ASN A 160 -10.63 9.70 0.87
C ASN A 160 -10.81 8.19 1.09
N GLN A 161 -11.69 7.56 0.32
CA GLN A 161 -11.95 6.14 0.42
C GLN A 161 -10.74 5.31 -0.05
N LEU A 162 -10.03 5.72 -1.10
CA LEU A 162 -8.78 5.09 -1.52
C LEU A 162 -7.75 5.14 -0.39
N LEU A 163 -7.57 6.31 0.22
CA LEU A 163 -6.59 6.53 1.29
C LEU A 163 -6.91 5.70 2.54
N TYR A 164 -8.18 5.70 2.93
CA TYR A 164 -8.67 4.90 4.03
C TYR A 164 -8.45 3.40 3.79
N MET A 165 -8.88 2.89 2.63
CA MET A 165 -8.82 1.45 2.35
C MET A 165 -7.41 0.93 2.17
N ARG A 166 -6.54 1.70 1.52
CA ARG A 166 -5.19 1.25 1.16
C ARG A 166 -4.13 1.56 2.22
N PHE A 167 -4.24 2.73 2.85
CA PHE A 167 -3.21 3.23 3.77
C PHE A 167 -3.71 3.38 5.21
N GLY A 168 -5.03 3.40 5.45
CA GLY A 168 -5.59 3.61 6.80
C GLY A 168 -5.40 5.03 7.31
N VAL A 169 -5.54 5.99 6.42
CA VAL A 169 -5.47 7.41 6.74
C VAL A 169 -6.77 8.11 6.37
N THR A 170 -7.16 9.05 7.21
CA THR A 170 -8.29 9.94 7.01
C THR A 170 -7.81 11.28 6.49
N VAL A 171 -8.47 11.77 5.45
CA VAL A 171 -8.17 13.07 4.84
C VAL A 171 -9.10 14.11 5.43
N GLU A 172 -8.52 15.08 6.11
CA GLU A 172 -9.23 16.20 6.72
C GLU A 172 -9.48 17.31 5.68
N GLU A 173 -8.43 17.67 4.94
CA GLU A 173 -8.47 18.70 3.92
C GLU A 173 -7.89 18.17 2.60
N CYS A 174 -8.56 18.47 1.49
CA CYS A 174 -8.08 18.21 0.15
C CYS A 174 -8.58 19.34 -0.73
N VAL A 175 -7.66 20.18 -1.22
CA VAL A 175 -7.96 21.35 -2.05
C VAL A 175 -7.04 21.38 -3.27
N PRO A 176 -7.52 21.84 -4.44
CA PRO A 176 -6.65 22.13 -5.56
C PRO A 176 -5.65 23.22 -5.17
N ALA A 177 -4.39 23.07 -5.56
CA ALA A 177 -3.32 24.03 -5.30
C ALA A 177 -2.47 24.28 -6.55
N ASP A 178 -2.01 25.51 -6.71
CA ASP A 178 -0.93 25.85 -7.63
C ASP A 178 0.41 25.55 -6.93
N LEU A 179 1.17 24.63 -7.50
CA LEU A 179 2.47 24.18 -7.02
C LEU A 179 3.63 24.79 -7.81
N GLY A 180 3.39 25.76 -8.69
CA GLY A 180 4.42 26.37 -9.54
C GLY A 180 5.58 27.02 -8.78
N GLU A 181 5.38 27.42 -7.51
CA GLU A 181 6.47 27.90 -6.63
C GLU A 181 7.30 26.76 -6.04
N THR A 182 6.71 25.58 -5.87
CA THR A 182 7.34 24.38 -5.28
C THR A 182 7.95 23.47 -6.36
N VAL A 183 7.40 23.50 -7.58
CA VAL A 183 7.74 22.62 -8.69
C VAL A 183 8.35 23.45 -9.82
N ASP A 184 9.65 23.27 -10.08
CA ASP A 184 10.32 23.90 -11.23
C ASP A 184 9.90 23.21 -12.53
N PHE A 185 8.80 23.70 -13.12
CA PHE A 185 8.24 23.15 -14.34
C PHE A 185 9.21 23.25 -15.53
N ALA A 186 10.03 24.29 -15.59
CA ALA A 186 11.01 24.45 -16.65
C ALA A 186 12.05 23.33 -16.60
N GLN A 187 12.56 22.98 -15.40
CA GLN A 187 13.45 21.83 -15.25
C GLN A 187 12.78 20.51 -15.62
N ILE A 188 11.51 20.31 -15.26
CA ILE A 188 10.77 19.09 -15.62
C ILE A 188 10.63 18.97 -17.15
N LEU A 189 10.30 20.06 -17.84
CA LEU A 189 10.20 20.07 -19.30
C LEU A 189 11.56 19.83 -19.97
N LEU A 190 12.63 20.39 -19.43
CA LEU A 190 13.99 20.14 -19.91
C LEU A 190 14.39 18.67 -19.75
N ALA A 191 14.16 18.08 -18.57
CA ALA A 191 14.44 16.66 -18.32
C ALA A 191 13.61 15.73 -19.24
N ARG A 192 12.35 16.09 -19.54
CA ARG A 192 11.52 15.35 -20.51
C ARG A 192 12.07 15.43 -21.92
N ARG A 193 12.54 16.61 -22.33
CA ARG A 193 13.17 16.81 -23.64
C ARG A 193 14.43 15.95 -23.78
N GLU A 194 15.22 15.83 -22.73
CA GLU A 194 16.43 15.00 -22.70
C GLU A 194 16.11 13.50 -22.66
N SER A 195 14.96 13.12 -22.10
CA SER A 195 14.53 11.73 -21.95
C SER A 195 13.67 11.21 -23.11
N ALA A 196 13.51 11.96 -24.21
CA ALA A 196 12.64 11.59 -25.32
C ALA A 196 13.37 10.73 -26.37
N PRO A 197 13.09 9.41 -26.50
CA PRO A 197 13.24 8.72 -27.77
C PRO A 197 12.06 9.06 -28.69
N GLU A 198 12.36 9.26 -29.97
CA GLU A 198 11.41 9.52 -31.04
C GLU A 198 10.56 8.27 -31.32
N SER A 199 9.43 8.13 -30.63
CA SER A 199 8.21 7.44 -31.09
C SER A 199 7.06 7.60 -30.09
N ALA A 200 5.90 7.93 -30.62
CA ALA A 200 4.68 8.20 -29.89
C ALA A 200 4.14 6.99 -29.11
N SER A 201 3.47 7.30 -28.01
CA SER A 201 2.52 6.46 -27.26
C SER A 201 3.11 5.31 -26.43
N ALA A 202 3.69 5.67 -25.28
CA ALA A 202 3.53 4.90 -24.05
C ALA A 202 3.55 5.88 -22.87
N VAL A 203 2.49 5.85 -22.04
CA VAL A 203 2.47 6.51 -20.73
C VAL A 203 3.70 5.99 -19.98
N ALA A 204 4.69 6.86 -19.76
CA ALA A 204 5.86 6.50 -18.98
C ALA A 204 5.38 6.10 -17.57
N PRO A 205 5.70 4.90 -17.08
CA PRO A 205 5.35 4.53 -15.72
C PRO A 205 6.04 5.53 -14.79
N ALA A 206 5.26 6.13 -13.88
CA ALA A 206 5.80 6.95 -12.81
C ALA A 206 6.99 6.21 -12.16
N ALA A 207 8.06 6.94 -11.83
CA ALA A 207 9.22 6.38 -11.15
C ALA A 207 8.73 5.53 -9.98
N ALA A 208 8.94 4.22 -10.08
CA ALA A 208 8.47 3.29 -9.07
C ALA A 208 9.20 3.63 -7.76
N PRO A 209 8.51 3.58 -6.60
CA PRO A 209 9.18 3.58 -5.31
C PRO A 209 10.27 2.49 -5.30
N GLU A 210 11.27 2.64 -4.43
CA GLU A 210 12.44 1.75 -4.37
C GLU A 210 12.06 0.28 -4.61
N PRO A 211 12.88 -0.46 -5.38
CA PRO A 211 12.53 -1.79 -5.84
C PRO A 211 12.13 -2.68 -4.66
N LEU A 212 10.82 -2.94 -4.49
CA LEU A 212 10.34 -3.92 -3.52
C LEU A 212 11.15 -5.20 -3.72
N SER A 213 11.79 -5.66 -2.65
CA SER A 213 12.47 -6.94 -2.65
C SER A 213 11.42 -8.03 -2.91
N ASP A 214 11.82 -9.12 -3.57
CA ASP A 214 10.89 -10.21 -3.88
C ASP A 214 10.22 -10.75 -2.60
N ALA A 215 10.98 -10.87 -1.51
CA ALA A 215 10.47 -11.28 -0.22
C ALA A 215 9.39 -10.32 0.33
N ARG A 216 9.61 -9.00 0.22
CA ARG A 216 8.63 -7.99 0.66
C ARG A 216 7.38 -8.02 -0.21
N ALA A 217 7.53 -8.14 -1.52
CA ALA A 217 6.39 -8.24 -2.43
C ALA A 217 5.53 -9.49 -2.15
N LEU A 218 6.15 -10.64 -1.89
CA LEU A 218 5.45 -11.85 -1.46
C LEU A 218 4.79 -11.68 -0.09
N ARG A 219 5.48 -11.09 0.89
CA ARG A 219 4.92 -10.80 2.22
C ARG A 219 3.69 -9.92 2.10
N ARG A 220 3.74 -8.92 1.23
CA ARG A 220 2.62 -8.02 0.97
C ARG A 220 1.42 -8.77 0.41
N LEU A 221 1.60 -9.61 -0.61
CA LEU A 221 0.54 -10.48 -1.14
C LEU A 221 -0.04 -11.39 -0.05
N PHE A 222 0.81 -12.01 0.76
CA PHE A 222 0.41 -12.92 1.83
C PHE A 222 -0.44 -12.23 2.91
N LEU A 223 -0.10 -10.99 3.28
CA LEU A 223 -0.80 -10.26 4.34
C LEU A 223 -2.06 -9.55 3.84
N GLU A 224 -2.00 -8.92 2.67
CA GLU A 224 -3.08 -8.04 2.21
C GLU A 224 -4.17 -8.77 1.45
N LEU A 225 -3.85 -9.84 0.69
CA LEU A 225 -4.85 -10.53 -0.13
C LEU A 225 -5.99 -11.14 0.73
N PRO A 226 -5.73 -11.77 1.88
CA PRO A 226 -6.81 -12.19 2.79
C PRO A 226 -7.68 -11.03 3.27
N CYS A 227 -7.09 -9.85 3.50
CA CYS A 227 -7.82 -8.65 3.91
C CYS A 227 -8.68 -8.08 2.77
N VAL A 228 -8.21 -8.12 1.52
CA VAL A 228 -9.00 -7.79 0.33
C VAL A 228 -10.19 -8.74 0.22
N MET A 229 -9.96 -10.05 0.34
CA MET A 229 -11.02 -11.05 0.27
C MET A 229 -12.05 -10.90 1.38
N CYS A 230 -11.61 -10.54 2.60
CA CYS A 230 -12.52 -10.19 3.69
C CYS A 230 -13.36 -8.95 3.34
N GLY A 231 -12.73 -7.90 2.81
CA GLY A 231 -13.43 -6.70 2.33
C GLY A 231 -14.47 -7.03 1.25
N LEU A 232 -14.12 -7.92 0.31
CA LEU A 232 -15.03 -8.35 -0.75
C LEU A 232 -16.22 -9.14 -0.21
N ARG A 233 -16.01 -10.03 0.77
CA ARG A 233 -17.10 -10.78 1.44
C ARG A 233 -18.03 -9.89 2.25
N LEU A 234 -17.52 -8.78 2.78
CA LEU A 234 -18.30 -7.79 3.55
C LEU A 234 -18.95 -6.72 2.67
N ALA A 235 -18.52 -6.57 1.42
CA ALA A 235 -19.18 -5.71 0.46
C ALA A 235 -20.62 -6.18 0.22
N VAL A 236 -21.52 -5.23 -0.05
CA VAL A 236 -22.96 -5.51 -0.20
C VAL A 236 -23.18 -6.64 -1.21
N LEU A 237 -23.86 -7.69 -0.78
CA LEU A 237 -24.16 -8.84 -1.63
C LEU A 237 -25.03 -8.41 -2.81
N PRO A 238 -24.62 -8.69 -4.05
CA PRO A 238 -25.41 -8.30 -5.22
C PRO A 238 -26.74 -9.05 -5.24
N SER A 239 -27.81 -8.35 -5.58
CA SER A 239 -29.12 -8.98 -5.78
C SER A 239 -29.11 -9.82 -7.07
N GLY A 240 -29.55 -11.08 -6.98
CA GLY A 240 -29.67 -11.98 -8.12
C GLY A 240 -28.65 -13.15 -8.13
N ALA A 241 -29.15 -14.34 -8.47
CA ALA A 241 -28.37 -15.58 -8.39
C ALA A 241 -27.14 -15.62 -9.31
N GLY A 242 -27.18 -14.92 -10.45
CA GLY A 242 -26.05 -14.86 -11.39
C GLY A 242 -24.85 -14.08 -10.83
N LEU A 243 -25.09 -12.89 -10.29
CA LEU A 243 -24.04 -12.06 -9.68
C LEU A 243 -23.49 -12.73 -8.42
N PHE A 244 -24.34 -13.38 -7.62
CA PHE A 244 -23.89 -14.17 -6.48
C PHE A 244 -22.92 -15.29 -6.89
N ARG A 245 -23.20 -16.02 -7.98
CA ARG A 245 -22.29 -17.06 -8.51
C ARG A 245 -20.96 -16.47 -8.97
N ARG A 246 -20.98 -15.36 -9.74
CA ARG A 246 -19.75 -14.66 -10.16
C ARG A 246 -18.92 -14.22 -8.96
N HIS A 247 -19.56 -13.70 -7.93
CA HIS A 247 -18.90 -13.32 -6.68
C HIS A 247 -18.25 -14.52 -5.97
N GLN A 248 -18.94 -15.66 -5.89
CA GLN A 248 -18.35 -16.89 -5.34
C GLN A 248 -17.15 -17.38 -6.15
N GLU A 249 -17.24 -17.34 -7.48
CA GLU A 249 -16.15 -17.74 -8.37
C GLU A 249 -14.93 -16.83 -8.21
N LEU A 250 -15.12 -15.51 -8.10
CA LEU A 250 -14.05 -14.57 -7.79
C LEU A 250 -13.36 -14.87 -6.46
N LEU A 251 -14.13 -15.14 -5.40
CA LEU A 251 -13.56 -15.49 -4.10
C LEU A 251 -12.75 -16.79 -4.16
N GLN A 252 -13.25 -17.82 -4.87
CA GLN A 252 -12.54 -19.09 -5.05
C GLN A 252 -11.22 -18.89 -5.82
N ARG A 253 -11.23 -18.07 -6.87
CA ARG A 253 -10.04 -17.75 -7.65
C ARG A 253 -9.01 -16.96 -6.84
N LEU A 254 -9.48 -16.00 -6.03
CA LEU A 254 -8.63 -15.29 -5.07
C LEU A 254 -8.05 -16.22 -4.00
N ASP A 255 -8.81 -17.20 -3.51
CA ASP A 255 -8.31 -18.21 -2.57
C ASP A 255 -7.15 -19.03 -3.19
N LEU A 256 -7.26 -19.39 -4.48
CA LEU A 256 -6.17 -20.07 -5.21
C LEU A 256 -4.96 -19.17 -5.42
N ALA A 257 -5.14 -17.89 -5.77
CA ALA A 257 -4.05 -16.92 -5.88
C ALA A 257 -3.35 -16.70 -4.52
N ASN A 258 -4.11 -16.65 -3.43
CA ASN A 258 -3.58 -16.54 -2.07
C ASN A 258 -2.79 -17.78 -1.66
N LEU A 259 -3.33 -18.98 -1.90
CA LEU A 259 -2.59 -20.23 -1.72
C LEU A 259 -1.31 -20.22 -2.55
N SER A 260 -1.37 -19.67 -3.77
CA SER A 260 -0.21 -19.57 -4.64
C SER A 260 0.90 -18.71 -4.02
N ALA A 261 0.54 -17.51 -3.55
CA ALA A 261 1.43 -16.58 -2.87
C ALA A 261 2.01 -17.16 -1.57
N ALA A 262 1.17 -17.77 -0.73
CA ALA A 262 1.55 -18.29 0.58
C ALA A 262 2.51 -19.49 0.52
N THR A 263 2.53 -20.22 -0.60
CA THR A 263 3.38 -21.41 -0.79
C THR A 263 4.63 -21.12 -1.61
N MET A 264 4.79 -19.90 -2.12
CA MET A 264 5.95 -19.51 -2.92
C MET A 264 7.13 -19.07 -2.03
N PRO A 265 8.33 -19.68 -2.16
CA PRO A 265 9.49 -19.19 -1.46
C PRO A 265 9.98 -17.86 -2.06
N ALA A 266 10.51 -16.99 -1.19
CA ALA A 266 11.32 -15.86 -1.62
C ALA A 266 12.57 -16.35 -2.37
N LEU A 267 13.15 -15.51 -3.25
CA LEU A 267 14.31 -15.90 -4.05
C LEU A 267 15.46 -16.50 -3.23
N GLU A 268 15.77 -15.92 -2.06
CA GLU A 268 16.82 -16.40 -1.14
C GLU A 268 16.55 -17.80 -0.57
N LEU A 269 15.29 -18.21 -0.53
CA LEU A 269 14.84 -19.51 -0.02
C LEU A 269 14.45 -20.47 -1.15
N ALA A 270 14.47 -20.02 -2.41
CA ALA A 270 14.02 -20.81 -3.55
C ALA A 270 15.03 -21.91 -3.93
N ALA A 271 16.31 -21.73 -3.63
CA ALA A 271 17.36 -22.73 -3.74
C ALA A 271 18.37 -22.53 -2.59
N PRO A 272 18.29 -23.33 -1.52
CA PRO A 272 19.16 -23.17 -0.35
C PRO A 272 20.64 -23.22 -0.73
N GLY A 273 21.38 -22.13 -0.50
CA GLY A 273 22.83 -22.06 -0.72
C GLY A 273 23.28 -21.87 -2.17
N VAL A 274 22.37 -21.83 -3.15
CA VAL A 274 22.71 -21.56 -4.56
C VAL A 274 21.79 -20.47 -5.09
N PRO A 275 22.32 -19.29 -5.46
CA PRO A 275 21.49 -18.25 -6.06
C PRO A 275 20.95 -18.74 -7.41
N LEU A 276 19.68 -18.45 -7.68
CA LEU A 276 19.09 -18.69 -9.00
C LEU A 276 19.81 -17.87 -10.07
N ASP A 277 19.69 -18.28 -11.34
CA ASP A 277 20.18 -17.47 -12.45
C ASP A 277 19.58 -16.04 -12.43
N ALA A 278 20.39 -15.04 -12.81
CA ALA A 278 20.02 -13.64 -12.73
C ALA A 278 18.80 -13.29 -13.61
N CYS A 279 18.66 -13.92 -14.77
CA CYS A 279 17.49 -13.72 -15.64
C CYS A 279 16.23 -14.30 -14.98
N GLN A 280 16.34 -15.47 -14.34
CA GLN A 280 15.25 -16.06 -13.59
C GLN A 280 14.86 -15.21 -12.37
N GLN A 281 15.83 -14.67 -11.62
CA GLN A 281 15.57 -13.75 -10.51
C GLN A 281 14.84 -12.50 -10.99
N ALA A 282 15.35 -11.83 -12.03
CA ALA A 282 14.75 -10.62 -12.59
C ALA A 282 13.32 -10.87 -13.09
N ARG A 283 13.08 -12.02 -13.74
CA ARG A 283 11.74 -12.43 -14.17
C ARG A 283 10.80 -12.61 -12.98
N ARG A 284 11.20 -13.36 -11.95
CA ARG A 284 10.37 -13.59 -10.76
C ARG A 284 10.06 -12.31 -10.00
N ILE A 285 11.06 -11.43 -9.84
CA ILE A 285 10.89 -10.09 -9.27
C ILE A 285 9.86 -9.28 -10.08
N ARG A 286 9.98 -9.27 -11.41
CA ARG A 286 9.02 -8.58 -12.26
C ARG A 286 7.60 -9.14 -12.10
N GLN A 287 7.45 -10.47 -12.07
CA GLN A 287 6.12 -11.08 -11.94
C GLN A 287 5.50 -10.80 -10.58
N VAL A 288 6.24 -10.92 -9.46
CA VAL A 288 5.69 -10.59 -8.14
C VAL A 288 5.29 -9.12 -8.04
N ARG A 289 6.06 -8.20 -8.65
CA ARG A 289 5.71 -6.77 -8.70
C ARG A 289 4.42 -6.51 -9.45
N ARG A 290 4.20 -7.21 -10.57
CA ARG A 290 2.96 -7.09 -11.32
C ARG A 290 1.76 -7.68 -10.56
N ALA A 291 1.96 -8.76 -9.81
CA ALA A 291 0.95 -9.27 -8.91
C ALA A 291 0.62 -8.26 -7.79
N VAL A 292 1.62 -7.59 -7.22
CA VAL A 292 1.41 -6.52 -6.23
C VAL A 292 0.64 -5.33 -6.84
N ALA A 293 0.93 -4.94 -8.09
CA ALA A 293 0.15 -3.91 -8.77
C ALA A 293 -1.32 -4.31 -8.94
N ALA A 294 -1.60 -5.57 -9.27
CA ALA A 294 -2.97 -6.08 -9.32
C ALA A 294 -3.65 -6.15 -7.93
N LEU A 295 -2.88 -6.36 -6.86
CA LEU A 295 -3.37 -6.22 -5.48
C LEU A 295 -3.71 -4.76 -5.13
N ASP A 296 -2.91 -3.79 -5.58
CA ASP A 296 -3.22 -2.37 -5.44
C ASP A 296 -4.52 -2.00 -6.17
N GLU A 297 -4.72 -2.52 -7.40
CA GLU A 297 -5.98 -2.40 -8.13
C GLU A 297 -7.16 -3.03 -7.37
N ALA A 298 -6.95 -4.18 -6.71
CA ALA A 298 -7.99 -4.83 -5.92
C ALA A 298 -8.41 -3.98 -4.70
N TRP A 299 -7.46 -3.29 -4.04
CA TRP A 299 -7.78 -2.34 -2.98
C TRP A 299 -8.59 -1.15 -3.50
N ALA A 300 -8.21 -0.62 -4.65
CA ALA A 300 -8.93 0.48 -5.28
C ALA A 300 -10.34 0.08 -5.74
N LEU A 301 -10.50 -1.15 -6.25
CA LEU A 301 -11.82 -1.72 -6.55
C LEU A 301 -12.68 -1.79 -5.28
N LEU A 302 -12.14 -2.26 -4.15
CA LEU A 302 -12.88 -2.30 -2.88
C LEU A 302 -13.28 -0.91 -2.39
N ALA A 303 -12.43 0.09 -2.59
CA ALA A 303 -12.76 1.48 -2.29
C ALA A 303 -14.01 1.93 -3.07
N ARG A 304 -14.14 1.53 -4.34
CA ARG A 304 -15.31 1.85 -5.19
C ARG A 304 -16.55 1.00 -4.90
N LEU A 305 -16.37 -0.23 -4.42
CA LEU A 305 -17.49 -1.14 -4.10
C LEU A 305 -18.33 -0.68 -2.90
N GLN A 306 -17.74 0.00 -1.91
CA GLN A 306 -18.48 0.44 -0.72
C GLN A 306 -19.56 1.52 -0.99
N PRO A 307 -19.33 2.53 -1.85
CA PRO A 307 -20.35 3.53 -2.21
C PRO A 307 -21.20 3.19 -3.45
N GLY A 308 -20.89 2.12 -4.19
CA GLY A 308 -21.50 1.82 -5.48
C GLY A 308 -22.97 1.35 -5.40
N GLY A 309 -23.84 1.93 -6.24
CA GLY A 309 -25.21 1.44 -6.44
C GLY A 309 -25.30 0.26 -7.42
N ASP A 310 -26.41 -0.47 -7.39
CA ASP A 310 -26.64 -1.72 -8.18
C ASP A 310 -26.32 -1.59 -9.68
N ALA A 311 -26.53 -0.42 -10.28
CA ALA A 311 -26.31 -0.19 -11.72
C ALA A 311 -24.82 -0.21 -12.15
N GLN A 312 -23.88 0.11 -11.25
CA GLN A 312 -22.43 0.11 -11.54
C GLN A 312 -21.79 -1.24 -11.22
N MET A 313 -22.52 -2.11 -10.52
CA MET A 313 -22.00 -3.35 -9.96
C MET A 313 -21.50 -4.31 -11.04
N ALA A 314 -22.21 -4.44 -12.17
CA ALA A 314 -21.81 -5.35 -13.25
C ALA A 314 -20.43 -5.00 -13.84
N GLY A 315 -20.16 -3.71 -14.10
CA GLY A 315 -18.86 -3.27 -14.61
C GLY A 315 -17.74 -3.46 -13.59
N LEU A 316 -18.01 -3.24 -12.30
CA LEU A 316 -17.05 -3.53 -11.22
C LEU A 316 -16.72 -5.03 -11.13
N PHE A 317 -17.67 -5.93 -11.43
CA PHE A 317 -17.42 -7.37 -11.50
C PHE A 317 -16.57 -7.78 -12.70
N ASP A 318 -16.79 -7.20 -13.87
CA ASP A 318 -15.94 -7.42 -15.05
C ASP A 318 -14.49 -6.96 -14.77
N GLU A 319 -14.34 -5.84 -14.07
CA GLU A 319 -13.04 -5.36 -13.64
C GLU A 319 -12.40 -6.26 -12.57
N ALA A 320 -13.18 -6.75 -11.60
CA ALA A 320 -12.72 -7.73 -10.62
C ALA A 320 -12.17 -8.99 -11.31
N GLU A 321 -12.85 -9.48 -12.34
CA GLU A 321 -12.39 -10.64 -13.11
C GLU A 321 -11.05 -10.39 -13.81
N ARG A 322 -10.86 -9.19 -14.39
CA ARG A 322 -9.59 -8.75 -14.98
C ARG A 322 -8.48 -8.71 -13.92
N ILE A 323 -8.73 -8.11 -12.77
CA ILE A 323 -7.76 -7.99 -11.67
C ILE A 323 -7.35 -9.37 -11.16
N VAL A 324 -8.32 -10.26 -10.95
CA VAL A 324 -8.06 -11.64 -10.52
C VAL A 324 -7.28 -12.42 -11.59
N ALA A 325 -7.62 -12.28 -12.87
CA ALA A 325 -6.87 -12.91 -13.95
C ALA A 325 -5.40 -12.44 -13.99
N ASN A 326 -5.14 -11.15 -13.77
CA ASN A 326 -3.78 -10.61 -13.66
C ASN A 326 -3.03 -11.19 -12.45
N LEU A 327 -3.68 -11.29 -11.28
CA LEU A 327 -3.11 -11.92 -10.09
C LEU A 327 -2.74 -13.39 -10.35
N GLU A 328 -3.65 -14.17 -10.92
CA GLU A 328 -3.44 -15.57 -11.27
C GLU A 328 -2.29 -15.74 -12.26
N TYR A 329 -2.29 -14.94 -13.33
CA TYR A 329 -1.25 -15.00 -14.36
C TYR A 329 0.13 -14.69 -13.76
N HIS A 330 0.27 -13.57 -13.04
CA HIS A 330 1.57 -13.16 -12.52
C HIS A 330 2.07 -14.07 -11.38
N THR A 331 1.18 -14.56 -10.52
CA THR A 331 1.57 -15.56 -9.50
C THR A 331 1.92 -16.91 -10.12
N GLY A 332 1.22 -17.34 -11.17
CA GLY A 332 1.53 -18.54 -11.95
C GLY A 332 2.88 -18.44 -12.66
N GLU A 333 3.12 -17.36 -13.42
CA GLU A 333 4.36 -17.12 -14.15
C GLU A 333 5.59 -17.05 -13.25
N ARG A 334 5.44 -16.49 -12.03
CA ARG A 334 6.52 -16.48 -11.04
C ARG A 334 6.89 -17.91 -10.62
N ARG A 335 5.89 -18.77 -10.43
CA ARG A 335 6.05 -20.16 -9.95
C ARG A 335 6.74 -21.05 -10.97
N LEU A 336 6.51 -20.84 -12.27
CA LEU A 336 7.11 -21.66 -13.32
C LEU A 336 8.63 -21.69 -13.20
N ALA A 337 9.20 -22.87 -12.93
CA ALA A 337 10.60 -23.14 -13.18
C ALA A 337 10.76 -23.30 -14.69
N LEU A 338 11.51 -22.39 -15.33
CA LEU A 338 11.99 -22.72 -16.67
C LEU A 338 13.10 -23.75 -16.46
N SER A 339 12.79 -25.01 -16.75
CA SER A 339 13.80 -26.01 -17.04
C SER A 339 14.70 -25.45 -18.14
N GLU A 340 16.01 -25.62 -18.00
CA GLU A 340 17.01 -25.25 -18.99
C GLU A 340 16.63 -25.75 -20.39
N SER A 341 16.84 -24.85 -21.35
CA SER A 341 17.08 -25.08 -22.78
C SER A 341 17.28 -26.55 -23.18
N GLU A 342 16.34 -27.12 -23.94
CA GLU A 342 16.71 -28.14 -24.93
C GLU A 342 17.36 -27.42 -26.12
N PRO A 343 18.65 -27.63 -26.41
CA PRO A 343 19.20 -27.24 -27.70
C PRO A 343 18.73 -28.24 -28.77
N ALA A 344 18.16 -27.71 -29.85
CA ALA A 344 18.14 -28.40 -31.15
C ALA A 344 19.30 -27.86 -32.00
#